data_AF-A0A6J4SYL3-F1
#
_entry.id   AF-A0A6J4SYL3-F1
#
_cell.length_a   1.000
_cell.length_b   1.000
_cell.length_c   1.000
_cell.angle_alpha   90.00
_cell.angle_beta   90.00
_cell.angle_gamma   90.00
#
_symmetry.space_group_name_H-M   'P 1'
#
loop_
_entity.id
_entity.type
_entity.pdbx_description
1 polymer ?
#
loop_
_entity_poly.entity_id
_entity_poly.type
_entity_poly.pdbx_seq_one_letter_code
_entity_poly.pdbx_strand_id
1 'polypeptide(L)' 'MRPRHPPRAWLVTDERGDPLAAARRLPRGSGILFRHHRTPPPARRALFAELRRMARARGHLLVVAG' A
#
# COMPACT_ATOMS: atom_id res chain seq x y z
N MET A 1 6.07 -1.24 -21.81
CA MET A 1 5.28 -0.90 -20.59
C MET A 1 4.38 0.29 -20.95
N ARG A 2 3.05 0.22 -20.77
CA ARG A 2 2.19 1.41 -20.96
C ARG A 2 2.64 2.51 -19.99
N PRO A 3 2.65 3.81 -20.40
CA PRO A 3 2.91 4.90 -19.47
C PRO A 3 1.86 4.84 -18.37
N ARG A 4 2.27 4.49 -17.15
CA ARG A 4 1.37 4.56 -16.00
C ARG A 4 1.33 6.04 -15.62
N HIS A 5 0.23 6.71 -15.97
CA HIS A 5 -0.08 8.01 -15.38
C HIS A 5 0.09 7.91 -13.87
N PRO A 6 0.67 8.92 -13.21
CA PRO A 6 0.83 8.90 -11.76
C PRO A 6 -0.54 8.65 -11.11
N PRO A 7 -0.59 7.86 -10.03
CA PRO A 7 -1.86 7.58 -9.37
C PRO A 7 -2.58 8.89 -9.00
N ARG A 8 -3.85 8.97 -9.36
CA ARG A 8 -4.69 10.16 -9.06
C ARG A 8 -5.09 10.24 -7.58
N ALA A 9 -4.94 9.14 -6.85
CA ALA A 9 -5.25 9.04 -5.43
C ALA A 9 -4.18 8.23 -4.71
N TRP A 10 -3.84 8.64 -3.49
CA TRP A 10 -2.83 8.04 -2.64
C TRP A 10 -3.38 7.72 -1.27
N LEU A 11 -3.08 6.53 -0.77
CA LEU A 11 -3.25 6.15 0.62
C LEU A 11 -1.90 6.17 1.32
N VAL A 12 -1.78 6.94 2.41
CA VAL A 12 -0.62 6.87 3.30
C VAL A 12 -0.98 5.99 4.49
N THR A 13 -0.21 4.94 4.75
CA THR A 13 -0.50 3.98 5.82
C THR A 13 0.34 4.25 7.06
N ASP A 14 -0.29 4.34 8.22
CA ASP A 14 0.36 4.46 9.53
C ASP A 14 -0.10 3.35 10.50
N GLU A 15 0.54 3.29 11.67
CA GLU A 15 0.27 2.22 12.65
C GLU A 15 -1.07 2.36 13.39
N ARG A 16 -1.85 3.42 13.12
CA ARG A 16 -3.11 3.69 13.83
C ARG A 16 -4.32 3.07 13.14
N GLY A 17 -4.19 2.73 11.85
CA GLY A 17 -5.28 2.18 11.05
C GLY A 17 -5.05 0.76 10.57
N ASP A 18 -6.09 0.17 9.95
CA ASP A 18 -5.97 -1.06 9.18
C ASP A 18 -5.72 -0.70 7.70
N PRO A 19 -4.47 -0.83 7.21
CA PRO A 19 -4.15 -0.47 5.84
C PRO A 19 -4.73 -1.46 4.82
N LEU A 20 -5.05 -2.69 5.22
CA LEU A 20 -5.66 -3.68 4.33
C LEU A 20 -7.12 -3.32 4.07
N ALA A 21 -7.86 -2.94 5.11
CA ALA A 21 -9.22 -2.43 4.97
C ALA A 21 -9.27 -1.18 4.08
N ALA A 22 -8.36 -0.23 4.29
CA ALA A 22 -8.28 0.98 3.48
C ALA A 22 -7.91 0.67 2.01
N ALA A 23 -6.91 -0.18 1.77
CA ALA A 23 -6.47 -0.55 0.43
C ALA A 23 -7.56 -1.27 -0.38
N ARG A 24 -8.45 -2.05 0.26
CA ARG A 24 -9.60 -2.69 -0.40
C ARG A 24 -10.60 -1.68 -0.96
N ARG A 25 -10.73 -0.51 -0.33
CA ARG A 25 -11.68 0.55 -0.71
C ARG A 25 -11.14 1.51 -1.76
N LEU A 26 -9.85 1.42 -2.11
CA LEU A 26 -9.24 2.30 -3.09
C LEU A 26 -9.72 2.01 -4.52
N PRO A 27 -9.92 3.05 -5.35
CA PRO A 27 -10.08 2.90 -6.80
C PRO A 27 -8.89 2.15 -7.41
N ARG A 28 -9.14 1.34 -8.45
CA ARG A 28 -8.07 0.61 -9.16
C ARG A 28 -7.05 1.60 -9.72
N GLY A 29 -5.77 1.25 -9.65
CA GLY A 29 -4.69 2.14 -10.09
C GLY A 29 -4.23 3.21 -9.08
N SER A 30 -4.82 3.27 -7.87
CA SER A 30 -4.34 4.16 -6.80
C SER A 30 -2.92 3.82 -6.30
N GLY A 31 -2.27 4.79 -5.64
CA GLY A 31 -1.00 4.62 -4.96
C GLY A 31 -1.18 4.32 -3.47
N ILE A 32 -0.26 3.55 -2.90
CA ILE A 32 -0.18 3.24 -1.47
C ILE A 32 1.24 3.55 -1.02
N LEU A 33 1.40 4.43 -0.05
CA LEU A 33 2.66 4.76 0.60
C LEU A 33 2.69 4.07 1.98
N PHE A 34 3.55 3.06 2.11
CA PHE A 34 3.69 2.26 3.32
C PHE A 34 4.67 2.91 4.30
N ARG A 35 4.15 3.52 5.39
CA ARG A 35 4.92 4.35 6.35
C ARG A 35 4.90 3.81 7.79
N HIS A 36 4.96 2.50 7.96
CA HIS A 36 5.00 1.88 9.29
C HIS A 36 6.44 1.80 9.81
N HIS A 37 6.79 2.66 10.77
CA HIS A 37 8.12 2.76 11.37
C HIS A 37 8.17 2.17 12.79
N ARG A 38 7.04 2.17 13.50
CA ARG A 38 6.94 1.68 14.88
C ARG A 38 6.55 0.21 14.99
N THR A 39 6.11 -0.40 13.88
CA THR A 39 5.74 -1.82 13.86
C THR A 39 6.98 -2.72 13.91
N PRO A 40 7.02 -3.75 14.77
CA PRO A 40 8.14 -4.69 14.84
C PRO A 40 8.47 -5.30 13.45
N PRO A 41 9.75 -5.52 13.11
CA PRO A 41 10.16 -5.95 11.77
C PRO A 41 9.44 -7.19 11.21
N PRO A 42 9.14 -8.24 12.00
CA PRO A 42 8.39 -9.40 11.50
C PRO A 42 6.97 -9.04 11.08
N ALA A 43 6.24 -8.31 11.94
CA ALA A 43 4.87 -7.87 11.66
C ALA A 43 4.81 -6.89 10.48
N ARG A 44 5.79 -5.98 10.39
CA ARG A 44 5.93 -5.05 9.26
C ARG A 44 6.10 -5.78 7.93
N ARG A 45 6.93 -6.82 7.88
CA ARG A 45 7.16 -7.62 6.66
C ARG A 45 5.91 -8.41 6.25
N ALA A 46 5.22 -9.02 7.21
CA ALA A 46 3.98 -9.74 6.94
C ALA A 46 2.91 -8.81 6.35
N LEU A 47 2.70 -7.65 6.98
CA LEU A 47 1.74 -6.65 6.52
C LEU A 47 2.08 -6.11 5.13
N PHE A 48 3.37 -5.82 4.88
CA PHE A 48 3.83 -5.40 3.57
C PHE A 48 3.59 -6.46 2.50
N ALA A 49 3.87 -7.74 2.80
CA ALA A 49 3.66 -8.84 1.86
C ALA A 49 2.18 -8.96 1.47
N GLU A 50 1.27 -8.79 2.43
CA GLU A 50 -0.17 -8.85 2.18
C GLU A 50 -0.64 -7.65 1.34
N LEU A 51 -0.22 -6.43 1.69
CA LEU A 51 -0.49 -5.23 0.90
C LEU A 51 0.05 -5.35 -0.52
N ARG A 52 1.26 -5.90 -0.70
CA ARG A 52 1.87 -6.11 -2.02
C ARG A 52 1.05 -7.04 -2.90
N ARG A 53 0.50 -8.12 -2.32
CA ARG A 53 -0.38 -9.05 -3.03
C ARG A 53 -1.65 -8.36 -3.49
N MET A 54 -2.28 -7.58 -2.60
CA MET A 54 -3.48 -6.80 -2.92
C MET A 54 -3.22 -5.72 -3.99
N ALA A 55 -2.11 -4.99 -3.85
CA ALA A 55 -1.69 -3.96 -4.79
C ALA A 55 -1.50 -4.53 -6.20
N ARG A 56 -0.83 -5.68 -6.33
CA ARG A 56 -0.69 -6.38 -7.62
C ARG A 56 -2.04 -6.78 -8.22
N ALA A 57 -2.92 -7.40 -7.42
CA ALA A 57 -4.22 -7.86 -7.91
C ALA A 57 -5.13 -6.70 -8.39
N ARG A 58 -4.98 -5.50 -7.82
CA ARG A 58 -5.81 -4.34 -8.11
C ARG A 58 -5.13 -3.27 -8.98
N GLY A 59 -3.87 -3.50 -9.35
CA GLY A 59 -3.06 -2.57 -10.15
C GLY A 59 -2.60 -1.33 -9.39
N HIS A 60 -2.56 -1.36 -8.06
CA HIS A 60 -2.06 -0.25 -7.25
C HIS A 60 -0.54 -0.14 -7.31
N LEU A 61 -0.04 1.09 -7.21
CA LEU A 61 1.39 1.37 -7.01
C LEU A 61 1.68 1.33 -5.50
N LEU A 62 2.51 0.39 -5.04
CA LEU A 62 2.93 0.32 -3.64
C LEU A 62 4.36 0.85 -3.51
N VAL A 63 4.53 1.89 -2.70
CA VAL A 63 5.82 2.53 -2.38
C VAL A 63 6.07 2.35 -0.89
N VAL A 64 7.30 2.01 -0.50
CA VAL A 64 7.71 1.95 0.90
C VAL A 64 8.37 3.27 1.27
N ALA A 65 7.85 3.94 2.29
CA ALA A 65 8.56 5.01 2.97
C ALA A 65 9.41 4.34 4.06
N GLY A 66 10.72 4.36 3.88
CA GLY A 66 11.70 3.70 4.73
C GLY A 66 13.03 4.40 4.57
#